data_AF-A0A970Q8F1-F1
#
_entry.id   AF-A0A970Q8F1-F1
#
_cell.length_a   1.000
_cell.length_b   1.000
_cell.length_c   1.000
_cell.angle_alpha   90.00
_cell.angle_beta   90.00
_cell.angle_gamma   90.00
#
_symmetry.space_group_name_H-M   'P 1'
#
loop_
_entity.id
_entity.type
_entity.pdbx_description
1 polymer ?
#
loop_
_entity_poly.entity_id
_entity_poly.type
_entity_poly.pdbx_seq_one_letter_code
_entity_poly.pdbx_strand_id
1 'polypeptide(L)'
;MKKRILIGGPVLIILVFLLAACQSMPAGTEAFGGFVPAFEVTGDVEQPLMLKDLEEFTQSRVQLERSTGKTVSLGEILEKAVPASKDYSVLLIGDDGLTAEMEGASTADCHITFSEENAWEAINPKHPVSSNIKRIKEIVVVSDKESTSFGLNIINTMGNLDHITPGGLYKTPMLDLPMFEGRSTIEHDGRENWASIYTRRKMMSLGDIPCLLEAERPMAVARDGSQGFIDCDGYLELRGNSIDYLAPNLKDRIEDVVGIVTDPPGASNMDTYNDTAHFLDRDENVLVIILDGFGYHQYVHAIQGGYAPLLGSIAPANKALSVYTPVTNAGVAAILTGRPPSENGVHTRKEMDVLVPSIFGYANERGKTSVMVEGNIKILNLEIEPVLNIDKNKNGSTDDEIRDKALEIMDNGYNLMVVHFHGIDDSGHSYGDLSSQTMERIRTTDGYVKDLVSRWSGKVIITADHGMHSTSEGGSHGEFRYEDMIVPYIICEGDGEK
;
A
#
# COMPACT_ATOMS: atom_id res chain seq x y z
N MET A 1 42.39 -40.01 -31.26
CA MET A 1 42.33 -39.22 -32.51
C MET A 1 41.00 -39.48 -33.21
N LYS A 2 40.22 -38.41 -33.48
CA LYS A 2 39.13 -38.29 -34.47
C LYS A 2 37.92 -39.24 -34.24
N LYS A 3 36.67 -38.81 -34.08
CA LYS A 3 35.91 -37.61 -34.47
C LYS A 3 34.73 -37.46 -33.48
N ARG A 4 34.46 -36.24 -33.01
CA ARG A 4 33.16 -35.89 -32.41
C ARG A 4 32.15 -35.76 -33.54
N ILE A 5 31.03 -36.48 -33.43
CA ILE A 5 29.89 -36.39 -34.34
C ILE A 5 28.97 -35.32 -33.78
N LEU A 6 28.79 -34.25 -34.55
CA LEU A 6 27.81 -33.19 -34.36
C LEU A 6 26.46 -33.75 -34.85
N ILE A 7 25.46 -33.88 -33.98
CA ILE A 7 24.07 -34.06 -34.39
C ILE A 7 23.39 -32.73 -34.12
N GLY A 8 23.22 -31.95 -35.19
CA GLY A 8 22.40 -30.74 -35.19
C GLY A 8 20.92 -31.13 -35.22
N GLY A 9 20.17 -30.62 -34.24
CA GLY A 9 18.72 -30.47 -34.34
C GLY A 9 18.40 -29.12 -34.99
N PRO A 10 17.40 -29.04 -35.88
CA PRO A 10 17.05 -27.79 -36.56
C PRO A 10 16.20 -26.92 -35.64
N VAL A 11 16.72 -25.75 -35.26
CA VAL A 11 15.88 -24.66 -34.74
C VAL A 11 15.23 -23.96 -35.92
N LEU A 12 13.91 -24.11 -35.96
CA LEU A 12 12.96 -23.52 -36.88
C LEU A 12 12.97 -22.00 -36.72
N ILE A 13 13.66 -21.28 -37.62
CA ILE A 13 13.50 -19.83 -37.77
C ILE A 13 12.34 -19.61 -38.75
N ILE A 14 11.20 -19.14 -38.22
CA ILE A 14 10.09 -18.63 -39.00
C ILE A 14 10.53 -17.28 -39.59
N LEU A 15 11.05 -17.33 -40.82
CA LEU A 15 11.25 -16.17 -41.69
C LEU A 15 10.11 -16.19 -42.71
N VAL A 16 9.05 -15.42 -42.46
CA VAL A 16 7.86 -15.41 -43.32
C VAL A 16 7.43 -13.96 -43.59
N PHE A 17 7.56 -13.58 -44.87
CA PHE A 17 6.98 -12.45 -45.60
C PHE A 17 7.36 -11.00 -45.25
N LEU A 18 8.50 -10.56 -45.81
CA LEU A 18 8.69 -9.18 -46.28
C LEU A 18 9.01 -9.24 -47.77
N LEU A 19 7.99 -9.32 -48.63
CA LEU A 19 8.08 -9.08 -50.09
C LEU A 19 6.67 -9.13 -50.70
N ALA A 20 5.87 -8.08 -50.47
CA ALA A 20 4.73 -7.70 -51.32
C ALA A 20 4.17 -6.34 -50.91
N ALA A 21 4.84 -5.24 -51.31
CA ALA A 21 4.20 -3.91 -51.35
C ALA A 21 5.01 -2.93 -52.23
N CYS A 22 5.26 -3.31 -53.49
CA CYS A 22 5.50 -2.31 -54.53
C CYS A 22 4.31 -2.34 -55.48
N GLN A 23 3.21 -1.74 -55.07
CA GLN A 23 2.21 -1.22 -55.99
C GLN A 23 2.20 0.30 -55.83
N SER A 24 2.45 0.99 -56.94
CA SER A 24 2.38 2.44 -57.05
C SER A 24 0.98 2.92 -56.67
N MET A 25 0.86 3.62 -55.54
CA MET A 25 -0.38 4.29 -55.16
C MET A 25 -0.68 5.48 -56.10
N PRO A 26 -1.95 5.71 -56.46
CA PRO A 26 -2.33 6.93 -57.15
C PRO A 26 -2.13 8.13 -56.22
N ALA A 27 -1.68 9.25 -56.78
CA ALA A 27 -1.62 10.53 -56.09
C ALA A 27 -3.03 10.99 -55.72
N GLY A 28 -3.52 10.52 -54.57
CA GLY A 28 -4.66 11.06 -53.85
C GLY A 28 -4.13 11.92 -52.71
N THR A 29 -4.48 13.20 -52.73
CA THR A 29 -4.30 14.13 -51.61
C THR A 29 -5.20 13.68 -50.45
N GLU A 30 -4.75 12.72 -49.66
CA GLU A 30 -5.22 12.56 -48.30
C GLU A 30 -4.46 13.56 -47.43
N ALA A 31 -5.18 14.50 -46.83
CA ALA A 31 -4.62 15.36 -45.81
C ALA A 31 -4.12 14.47 -44.67
N PHE A 32 -2.82 14.46 -44.42
CA PHE A 32 -2.26 13.86 -43.21
C PHE A 32 -2.97 14.52 -42.02
N GLY A 33 -3.78 13.77 -41.29
CA GLY A 33 -4.29 14.22 -40.00
C GLY A 33 -3.10 14.59 -39.11
N GLY A 34 -3.07 15.84 -38.62
CA GLY A 34 -1.99 16.31 -37.76
C GLY A 34 -1.84 15.44 -36.51
N PHE A 35 -0.62 15.26 -36.03
CA PHE A 35 -0.34 14.54 -34.80
C PHE A 35 -0.74 15.39 -33.59
N VAL A 36 -1.66 14.90 -32.77
CA VAL A 36 -2.02 15.48 -31.46
C VAL A 36 -1.23 14.73 -30.39
N PRO A 37 -0.25 15.37 -29.70
CA PRO A 37 0.46 14.73 -28.59
C PRO A 37 -0.51 14.42 -27.46
N ALA A 38 -0.28 13.37 -26.68
CA ALA A 38 -1.05 13.16 -25.45
C ALA A 38 -0.50 14.06 -24.32
N PHE A 39 -1.34 14.43 -23.35
CA PHE A 39 -0.88 14.99 -22.08
C PHE A 39 -1.45 14.20 -20.89
N GLU A 40 -0.73 14.21 -19.77
CA GLU A 40 -1.08 13.45 -18.58
C GLU A 40 -1.79 14.33 -17.53
N VAL A 41 -2.79 13.78 -16.84
CA VAL A 41 -3.32 14.33 -15.59
C VAL A 41 -2.89 13.39 -14.47
N THR A 42 -2.08 13.88 -13.54
CA THR A 42 -1.33 13.06 -12.58
C THR A 42 -1.12 13.77 -11.24
N GLY A 43 -0.27 13.21 -10.38
CA GLY A 43 -0.03 13.71 -9.04
C GLY A 43 -1.00 13.11 -8.04
N ASP A 44 -1.62 13.94 -7.21
CA ASP A 44 -2.46 13.51 -6.09
C ASP A 44 -3.91 13.23 -6.54
N VAL A 45 -4.02 12.24 -7.42
CA VAL A 45 -5.26 11.78 -8.05
C VAL A 45 -5.39 10.27 -7.92
N GLU A 46 -6.60 9.77 -7.67
CA GLU A 46 -6.88 8.34 -7.63
C GLU A 46 -6.91 7.71 -9.03
N GLN A 47 -7.29 8.48 -10.04
CA GLN A 47 -7.46 8.03 -11.43
C GLN A 47 -6.63 8.89 -12.39
N PRO A 48 -5.32 8.62 -12.56
CA PRO A 48 -4.52 9.35 -13.53
C PRO A 48 -5.07 9.18 -14.95
N LEU A 49 -5.07 10.27 -15.74
CA LEU A 49 -5.64 10.30 -17.09
C LEU A 49 -4.57 10.55 -18.13
N MET A 50 -4.73 9.93 -19.30
CA MET A 50 -3.91 10.20 -20.49
C MET A 50 -4.80 10.69 -21.62
N LEU A 51 -4.75 11.99 -21.91
CA LEU A 51 -5.67 12.67 -22.81
C LEU A 51 -5.06 12.82 -24.20
N LYS A 52 -5.74 12.28 -25.22
CA LYS A 52 -5.35 12.35 -26.64
C LYS A 52 -6.29 13.22 -27.48
N ASP A 53 -7.51 13.41 -26.98
CA ASP A 53 -8.54 14.23 -27.56
C ASP A 53 -9.48 14.71 -26.43
N LEU A 54 -10.52 15.45 -26.82
CA LEU A 54 -11.52 16.03 -25.91
C LEU A 54 -12.92 15.45 -26.14
N GLU A 55 -13.05 14.32 -26.86
CA GLU A 55 -14.36 13.80 -27.29
C GLU A 55 -15.20 13.24 -26.14
N GLU A 56 -14.54 12.74 -25.09
CA GLU A 56 -15.20 12.16 -23.91
C GLU A 56 -15.75 13.21 -22.92
N PHE A 57 -15.57 14.50 -23.20
CA PHE A 57 -15.92 15.59 -22.30
C PHE A 57 -16.96 16.52 -22.91
N THR A 58 -17.62 17.29 -22.05
CA THR A 58 -18.62 18.27 -22.46
C THR A 58 -17.95 19.47 -23.12
N GLN A 59 -17.94 19.47 -24.45
CA GLN A 59 -17.29 20.53 -25.22
C GLN A 59 -18.14 21.82 -25.23
N SER A 60 -17.53 22.92 -24.80
CA SER A 60 -18.05 24.27 -24.97
C SER A 60 -17.31 25.00 -26.10
N ARG A 61 -17.86 26.14 -26.53
CA ARG A 61 -17.19 27.05 -27.46
C ARG A 61 -16.90 28.35 -26.74
N VAL A 62 -15.64 28.62 -26.47
CA VAL A 62 -15.18 29.93 -26.00
C VAL A 62 -14.63 30.71 -27.19
N GLN A 63 -15.01 31.99 -27.27
CA GLN A 63 -14.47 32.89 -28.28
C GLN A 63 -13.08 33.33 -27.85
N LEU A 64 -12.05 32.67 -28.37
CA LEU A 64 -10.67 33.12 -28.20
C LEU A 64 -10.42 34.30 -29.13
N GLU A 65 -9.48 35.17 -28.76
CA GLU A 65 -9.14 36.38 -29.54
C GLU A 65 -8.81 36.09 -31.02
N ARG A 66 -8.52 34.83 -31.39
CA ARG A 66 -8.10 34.43 -32.75
C ARG A 66 -8.79 33.20 -33.35
N SER A 67 -9.68 32.50 -32.63
CA SER A 67 -10.46 31.36 -33.17
C SER A 67 -11.58 30.89 -32.24
N THR A 68 -12.64 30.28 -32.78
CA THR A 68 -13.56 29.45 -31.98
C THR A 68 -13.03 28.02 -31.93
N GLY A 69 -12.33 27.67 -30.86
CA GLY A 69 -11.88 26.29 -30.60
C GLY A 69 -12.92 25.50 -29.80
N LYS A 70 -12.89 24.17 -29.90
CA LYS A 70 -13.57 23.30 -28.93
C LYS A 70 -12.79 23.36 -27.62
N THR A 71 -13.47 23.67 -26.53
CA THR A 71 -12.87 23.79 -25.20
C THR A 71 -13.54 22.83 -24.24
N VAL A 72 -12.78 22.32 -23.28
CA VAL A 72 -13.29 21.50 -22.17
C VAL A 72 -12.95 22.19 -20.86
N SER A 73 -13.84 22.09 -19.87
CA SER A 73 -13.59 22.61 -18.53
C SER A 73 -12.42 21.88 -17.88
N LEU A 74 -11.46 22.63 -17.32
CA LEU A 74 -10.39 22.06 -16.50
C LEU A 74 -10.99 21.36 -15.27
N GLY A 75 -12.03 21.92 -14.68
CA GLY A 75 -12.74 21.30 -13.56
C GLY A 75 -13.31 19.91 -13.92
N GLU A 76 -13.90 19.74 -15.10
CA GLU A 76 -14.44 18.44 -15.55
C GLU A 76 -13.33 17.39 -15.73
N ILE A 77 -12.16 17.81 -16.24
CA ILE A 77 -10.99 16.94 -16.37
C ILE A 77 -10.50 16.51 -14.98
N LEU A 78 -10.40 17.45 -14.04
CA LEU A 78 -9.94 17.19 -12.68
C LEU A 78 -10.93 16.30 -11.91
N GLU A 79 -12.24 16.54 -12.02
CA GLU A 79 -13.27 15.70 -11.41
C GLU A 79 -13.18 14.24 -11.89
N LYS A 80 -12.91 14.02 -13.18
CA LYS A 80 -12.71 12.68 -13.74
C LYS A 80 -11.41 12.01 -13.25
N ALA A 81 -10.39 12.79 -12.91
CA ALA A 81 -9.16 12.27 -12.32
C ALA A 81 -9.31 11.90 -10.84
N VAL A 82 -10.38 12.36 -10.18
CA VAL A 82 -10.68 12.08 -8.76
C VAL A 82 -9.53 12.53 -7.84
N PRO A 83 -9.42 13.84 -7.53
CA PRO A 83 -8.39 14.37 -6.64
C PRO A 83 -8.45 13.69 -5.26
N ALA A 84 -7.30 13.35 -4.69
CA ALA A 84 -7.21 12.66 -3.40
C ALA A 84 -7.66 13.52 -2.20
N SER A 85 -7.76 14.84 -2.39
CA SER A 85 -8.24 15.81 -1.41
C SER A 85 -9.24 16.77 -2.05
N LYS A 86 -10.12 17.36 -1.24
CA LYS A 86 -10.98 18.47 -1.67
C LYS A 86 -10.22 19.80 -1.79
N ASP A 87 -9.19 19.96 -0.97
CA ASP A 87 -8.32 21.12 -0.94
C ASP A 87 -7.00 20.74 -1.62
N TYR A 88 -6.76 21.33 -2.80
CA TYR A 88 -5.60 21.05 -3.63
C TYR A 88 -5.26 22.24 -4.53
N SER A 89 -4.00 22.28 -4.96
CA SER A 89 -3.49 23.13 -6.04
C SER A 89 -3.31 22.31 -7.32
N VAL A 90 -3.31 23.01 -8.46
CA VAL A 90 -3.14 22.45 -9.80
C VAL A 90 -1.94 23.12 -10.46
N LEU A 91 -0.99 22.30 -10.93
CA LEU A 91 0.14 22.72 -11.72
C LEU A 91 -0.15 22.44 -13.20
N LEU A 92 -0.13 23.48 -14.03
CA LEU A 92 -0.13 23.34 -15.49
C LEU A 92 1.31 23.42 -15.97
N ILE A 93 1.84 22.34 -16.55
CA ILE A 93 3.24 22.23 -16.94
C ILE A 93 3.36 22.13 -18.45
N GLY A 94 3.99 23.15 -19.05
CA GLY A 94 4.36 23.18 -20.47
C GLY A 94 5.58 22.29 -20.76
N ASP A 95 5.75 21.90 -22.02
CA ASP A 95 6.91 21.10 -22.42
C ASP A 95 8.23 21.88 -22.42
N ASP A 96 8.17 23.21 -22.33
CA ASP A 96 9.28 24.12 -22.08
C ASP A 96 9.66 24.23 -20.59
N GLY A 97 8.89 23.61 -19.70
CA GLY A 97 9.08 23.64 -18.26
C GLY A 97 8.47 24.85 -17.56
N LEU A 98 7.76 25.74 -18.26
CA LEU A 98 6.96 26.78 -17.59
C LEU A 98 5.81 26.12 -16.84
N THR A 99 5.69 26.48 -15.57
CA THR A 99 4.67 25.95 -14.67
C THR A 99 3.83 27.09 -14.11
N ALA A 100 2.50 26.97 -14.26
CA ALA A 100 1.56 27.82 -13.56
C ALA A 100 0.87 27.02 -12.45
N GLU A 101 0.80 27.60 -11.25
CA GLU A 101 0.07 27.05 -10.12
C GLU A 101 -1.22 27.83 -9.88
N MET A 102 -2.31 27.11 -9.61
CA MET A 102 -3.62 27.69 -9.31
C MET A 102 -4.33 26.87 -8.23
N GLU A 103 -5.17 27.52 -7.42
CA GLU A 103 -6.04 26.82 -6.47
C GLU A 103 -7.09 25.99 -7.21
N GLY A 104 -7.29 24.73 -6.83
CA GLY A 104 -8.25 23.81 -7.44
C GLY A 104 -9.68 24.37 -7.44
N ALA A 105 -10.09 25.01 -6.34
CA ALA A 105 -11.41 25.66 -6.21
C ALA A 105 -11.65 26.81 -7.22
N SER A 106 -10.58 27.37 -7.80
CA SER A 106 -10.65 28.45 -8.79
C SER A 106 -10.71 27.97 -10.24
N THR A 107 -10.74 26.66 -10.50
CA THR A 107 -10.63 26.10 -11.85
C THR A 107 -11.95 26.04 -12.64
N ALA A 108 -13.07 26.44 -12.06
CA ALA A 108 -14.41 26.32 -12.66
C ALA A 108 -14.57 27.06 -14.01
N ASP A 109 -13.87 28.18 -14.20
CA ASP A 109 -13.86 28.95 -15.45
C ASP A 109 -12.60 28.71 -16.31
N CYS A 110 -11.73 27.80 -15.88
CA CYS A 110 -10.51 27.44 -16.61
C CYS A 110 -10.83 26.38 -17.66
N HIS A 111 -10.22 26.48 -18.82
CA HIS A 111 -10.50 25.58 -19.94
C HIS A 111 -9.22 25.07 -20.58
N ILE A 112 -9.28 23.85 -21.11
CA ILE A 112 -8.24 23.25 -21.95
C ILE A 112 -8.74 23.18 -23.39
N THR A 113 -7.87 23.50 -24.33
CA THR A 113 -8.13 23.37 -25.77
C THR A 113 -6.88 22.87 -26.50
N PHE A 114 -7.07 22.49 -27.77
CA PHE A 114 -5.98 22.15 -28.66
C PHE A 114 -5.98 23.09 -29.88
N SER A 115 -4.83 23.69 -30.19
CA SER A 115 -4.63 24.50 -31.38
C SER A 115 -3.37 24.10 -32.15
N GLU A 116 -3.32 24.36 -33.46
CA GLU A 116 -2.14 24.06 -34.29
C GLU A 116 -0.90 24.89 -33.88
N GLU A 117 -1.12 26.10 -33.34
CA GLU A 117 -0.03 27.01 -32.94
C GLU A 117 0.54 26.65 -31.57
N ASN A 118 -0.32 26.41 -30.57
CA ASN A 118 0.09 26.26 -29.17
C ASN A 118 -0.05 24.81 -28.66
N ALA A 119 -0.46 23.85 -29.50
CA ALA A 119 -0.84 22.51 -29.08
C ALA A 119 -1.89 22.55 -27.95
N TRP A 120 -1.76 21.73 -26.91
CA TRP A 120 -2.60 21.84 -25.71
C TRP A 120 -2.33 23.15 -24.99
N GLU A 121 -3.35 23.96 -24.77
CA GLU A 121 -3.21 25.24 -24.08
C GLU A 121 -4.36 25.49 -23.08
N ALA A 122 -4.03 26.20 -22.02
CA ALA A 122 -4.98 26.64 -21.01
C ALA A 122 -5.54 28.02 -21.32
N ILE A 123 -6.82 28.21 -21.04
CA ILE A 123 -7.57 29.45 -21.20
C ILE A 123 -8.23 29.76 -19.86
N ASN A 124 -7.64 30.69 -19.13
CA ASN A 124 -8.00 31.01 -17.75
C ASN A 124 -8.40 32.50 -17.67
N PRO A 125 -9.62 32.86 -18.10
CA PRO A 125 -10.03 34.26 -18.28
C PRO A 125 -10.11 35.05 -16.97
N LYS A 126 -10.18 34.37 -15.82
CA LYS A 126 -10.24 34.98 -14.48
C LYS A 126 -8.90 34.94 -13.74
N HIS A 127 -7.83 34.48 -14.38
CA HIS A 127 -6.49 34.35 -13.79
C HIS A 127 -5.48 35.26 -14.52
N PRO A 128 -4.31 35.55 -13.92
CA PRO A 128 -3.25 36.28 -14.62
C PRO A 128 -2.87 35.61 -15.94
N VAL A 129 -2.46 36.41 -16.93
CA VAL A 129 -2.11 35.91 -18.28
C VAL A 129 -1.02 34.84 -18.25
N SER A 130 -0.13 34.88 -17.25
CA SER A 130 0.91 33.87 -17.01
C SER A 130 0.38 32.46 -16.71
N SER A 131 -0.90 32.32 -16.37
CA SER A 131 -1.54 31.01 -16.14
C SER A 131 -1.94 30.29 -17.43
N ASN A 132 -1.98 30.98 -18.58
CA ASN A 132 -2.32 30.41 -19.88
C ASN A 132 -1.11 29.66 -20.47
N ILE A 133 -0.75 28.54 -19.82
CA ILE A 133 0.34 27.68 -20.26
C ILE A 133 -0.01 27.04 -21.60
N LYS A 134 0.99 26.99 -22.48
CA LYS A 134 0.91 26.45 -23.83
C LYS A 134 1.74 25.17 -23.91
N ARG A 135 1.47 24.35 -24.92
CA ARG A 135 2.14 23.06 -25.14
C ARG A 135 2.15 22.23 -23.85
N ILE A 136 1.01 22.19 -23.17
CA ILE A 136 0.82 21.48 -21.91
C ILE A 136 1.14 20.01 -22.13
N LYS A 137 2.02 19.48 -21.28
CA LYS A 137 2.39 18.06 -21.27
C LYS A 137 1.84 17.33 -20.05
N GLU A 138 1.67 18.03 -18.94
CA GLU A 138 1.28 17.47 -17.65
C GLU A 138 0.37 18.48 -16.91
N ILE A 139 -0.72 18.00 -16.35
CA ILE A 139 -1.55 18.68 -15.36
C ILE A 139 -1.40 17.89 -14.06
N VAL A 140 -0.83 18.51 -13.03
CA VAL A 140 -0.52 17.84 -11.77
C VAL A 140 -1.41 18.38 -10.67
N VAL A 141 -2.10 17.50 -9.96
CA VAL A 141 -2.80 17.83 -8.72
C VAL A 141 -1.84 17.70 -7.54
N VAL A 142 -1.85 18.67 -6.64
CA VAL A 142 -1.05 18.65 -5.41
C VAL A 142 -1.97 18.95 -4.23
N SER A 143 -2.18 17.99 -3.34
CA SER A 143 -3.08 18.15 -2.20
C SER A 143 -2.49 19.13 -1.18
N ASP A 144 -3.31 20.03 -0.65
CA ASP A 144 -2.88 21.01 0.36
C ASP A 144 -2.93 20.45 1.78
N LYS A 145 -3.61 19.31 1.98
CA LYS A 145 -3.69 18.57 3.23
C LYS A 145 -3.02 17.22 3.08
N GLU A 146 -2.29 16.82 4.13
CA GLU A 146 -1.77 15.47 4.29
C GLU A 146 -2.95 14.49 4.32
N SER A 147 -3.10 13.70 3.26
CA SER A 147 -3.93 12.51 3.25
C SER A 147 -3.01 11.32 3.44
N THR A 148 -2.92 10.81 4.66
CA THR A 148 -2.10 9.63 5.02
C THR A 148 -2.54 8.35 4.29
N SER A 149 -3.71 8.36 3.67
CA SER A 149 -4.22 7.27 2.82
C SER A 149 -3.63 7.23 1.40
N PHE A 150 -2.94 8.30 0.96
CA PHE A 150 -2.37 8.42 -0.39
C PHE A 150 -0.90 8.85 -0.36
N GLY A 151 -0.07 8.35 -1.27
CA GLY A 151 1.35 8.67 -1.32
C GLY A 151 2.21 7.76 -0.41
N LEU A 152 3.34 8.29 0.04
CA LEU A 152 4.36 7.60 0.84
C LEU A 152 4.42 8.23 2.24
N ASN A 153 4.16 7.41 3.27
CA ASN A 153 4.28 7.83 4.67
C ASN A 153 5.59 7.35 5.28
N ILE A 154 6.25 8.19 6.07
CA ILE A 154 7.46 7.82 6.81
C ILE A 154 7.12 7.79 8.30
N ILE A 155 7.36 6.65 8.94
CA ILE A 155 7.04 6.42 10.36
C ILE A 155 8.22 5.83 11.10
N ASN A 156 8.16 5.87 12.43
CA ASN A 156 8.97 5.02 13.28
C ASN A 156 8.10 4.33 14.33
N THR A 157 8.72 3.65 15.28
CA THR A 157 8.00 2.93 16.35
C THR A 157 7.38 3.83 17.42
N MET A 158 7.41 5.15 17.24
CA MET A 158 6.92 6.15 18.20
C MET A 158 5.92 7.14 17.60
N GLY A 159 5.86 7.27 16.27
CA GLY A 159 4.95 8.20 15.60
C GLY A 159 5.16 8.32 14.09
N ASN A 160 4.31 9.14 13.48
CA ASN A 160 4.37 9.53 12.08
C ASN A 160 5.36 10.69 11.92
N LEU A 161 6.27 10.61 10.95
CA LEU A 161 7.41 11.52 10.82
C LEU A 161 7.29 12.47 9.64
N ASP A 162 6.89 11.95 8.48
CA ASP A 162 6.79 12.72 7.25
C ASP A 162 5.82 12.08 6.26
N HIS A 163 5.37 12.85 5.28
CA HIS A 163 4.43 12.43 4.24
C HIS A 163 4.81 13.04 2.90
N ILE A 164 5.02 12.19 1.89
CA ILE A 164 5.44 12.59 0.55
C ILE A 164 4.41 12.10 -0.44
N THR A 165 3.83 13.01 -1.22
CA THR A 165 2.88 12.67 -2.28
C THR A 165 3.50 12.79 -3.67
N PRO A 166 3.03 11.98 -4.65
CA PRO A 166 3.40 12.12 -6.06
C PRO A 166 3.29 13.57 -6.57
N GLY A 167 2.22 14.28 -6.24
CA GLY A 167 2.02 15.69 -6.58
C GLY A 167 3.02 16.60 -5.85
N GLY A 168 3.25 16.37 -4.56
CA GLY A 168 4.21 17.11 -3.75
C GLY A 168 5.64 17.07 -4.31
N LEU A 169 6.05 15.93 -4.89
CA LEU A 169 7.36 15.78 -5.53
C LEU A 169 7.60 16.75 -6.69
N TYR A 170 6.55 17.25 -7.37
CA TYR A 170 6.70 18.29 -8.40
C TYR A 170 7.08 19.66 -7.86
N LYS A 171 6.87 19.89 -6.55
CA LYS A 171 7.27 21.12 -5.85
C LYS A 171 8.61 20.97 -5.12
N THR A 172 9.17 19.76 -5.11
CA THR A 172 10.44 19.45 -4.45
C THR A 172 11.59 19.46 -5.46
N PRO A 173 12.78 19.97 -5.11
CA PRO A 173 13.96 19.82 -5.96
C PRO A 173 14.26 18.34 -6.22
N MET A 174 14.24 17.94 -7.49
CA MET A 174 14.57 16.58 -7.92
C MET A 174 15.85 16.59 -8.78
N LEU A 175 16.64 15.53 -8.66
CA LEU A 175 17.74 15.21 -9.55
C LEU A 175 17.19 14.73 -10.90
N ASP A 176 17.70 15.29 -12.01
CA ASP A 176 17.45 14.79 -13.37
C ASP A 176 18.69 14.04 -13.87
N LEU A 177 18.63 12.70 -13.78
CA LEU A 177 19.76 11.82 -14.06
C LEU A 177 19.59 11.10 -15.41
N PRO A 178 20.60 11.16 -16.31
CA PRO A 178 20.60 10.35 -17.52
C PRO A 178 21.03 8.91 -17.22
N MET A 179 20.17 7.96 -17.54
CA MET A 179 20.40 6.52 -17.36
C MET A 179 20.73 5.87 -18.70
N PHE A 180 21.87 5.20 -18.79
CA PHE A 180 22.27 4.52 -20.02
C PHE A 180 21.45 3.23 -20.24
N GLU A 181 20.76 3.16 -21.37
CA GLU A 181 19.91 2.01 -21.74
C GLU A 181 20.62 1.02 -22.67
N GLY A 182 21.64 1.48 -23.40
CA GLY A 182 22.38 0.64 -24.32
C GLY A 182 22.97 1.40 -25.49
N ARG A 183 23.82 0.70 -26.26
CA ARG A 183 24.44 1.20 -27.48
C ARG A 183 24.22 0.23 -28.62
N SER A 184 23.74 0.74 -29.74
CA SER A 184 23.66 0.01 -31.00
C SER A 184 24.74 0.49 -31.96
N THR A 185 25.18 -0.40 -32.85
CA THR A 185 26.20 -0.14 -33.87
C THR A 185 25.73 -0.70 -35.20
N ILE A 186 26.03 0.00 -36.30
CA ILE A 186 25.82 -0.48 -37.66
C ILE A 186 27.02 -0.09 -38.54
N GLU A 187 27.52 -1.06 -39.30
CA GLU A 187 28.57 -0.83 -40.28
C GLU A 187 27.95 -0.43 -41.63
N HIS A 188 28.34 0.72 -42.15
CA HIS A 188 27.89 1.21 -43.46
C HIS A 188 29.05 1.92 -44.15
N ASP A 189 29.31 1.54 -45.41
CA ASP A 189 30.44 2.05 -46.22
C ASP A 189 31.83 1.93 -45.54
N GLY A 190 32.05 0.83 -44.82
CA GLY A 190 33.32 0.57 -44.11
C GLY A 190 33.57 1.51 -42.92
N ARG A 191 32.53 2.21 -42.46
CA ARG A 191 32.54 3.02 -41.24
C ARG A 191 31.52 2.49 -40.25
N GLU A 192 31.93 2.39 -38.99
CA GLU A 192 31.04 2.05 -37.88
C GLU A 192 30.29 3.31 -37.42
N ASN A 193 28.97 3.29 -37.53
CA ASN A 193 28.09 4.30 -36.95
C ASN A 193 27.47 3.73 -35.67
N TRP A 194 27.26 4.55 -34.65
CA TRP A 194 26.72 4.10 -33.37
C TRP A 194 25.76 5.11 -32.75
N ALA A 195 24.84 4.61 -31.94
CA ALA A 195 23.92 5.42 -31.14
C ALA A 195 23.85 4.85 -29.72
N SER A 196 23.97 5.72 -28.72
CA SER A 196 23.73 5.38 -27.32
C SER A 196 22.41 5.99 -26.88
N ILE A 197 21.58 5.18 -26.22
CA ILE A 197 20.28 5.61 -25.73
C ILE A 197 20.37 5.84 -24.23
N TYR A 198 19.75 6.94 -23.78
CA TYR A 198 19.61 7.26 -22.38
C TYR A 198 18.15 7.57 -22.07
N THR A 199 17.63 7.06 -20.96
CA THR A 199 16.41 7.61 -20.35
C THR A 199 16.79 8.72 -19.37
N ARG A 200 15.86 9.62 -19.06
CA ARG A 200 16.04 10.65 -18.02
C ARG A 200 15.07 10.36 -16.90
N ARG A 201 15.58 10.29 -15.67
CA ARG A 201 14.79 9.95 -14.49
C ARG A 201 14.84 11.10 -13.49
N LYS A 202 13.67 11.44 -12.96
CA LYS A 202 13.52 12.43 -11.89
C LYS A 202 13.52 11.69 -10.56
N MET A 203 14.45 12.05 -9.67
CA MET A 203 14.64 11.35 -8.40
C MET A 203 14.85 12.31 -7.24
N MET A 204 14.40 11.95 -6.05
CA MET A 204 14.74 12.59 -4.78
C MET A 204 15.70 11.68 -4.01
N SER A 205 16.77 12.24 -3.45
CA SER A 205 17.68 11.48 -2.59
C SER A 205 17.01 11.23 -1.24
N LEU A 206 17.10 10.01 -0.69
CA LEU A 206 16.67 9.75 0.69
C LEU A 206 17.48 10.57 1.70
N GLY A 207 18.74 10.87 1.39
CA GLY A 207 19.58 11.75 2.21
C GLY A 207 19.10 13.21 2.27
N ASP A 208 18.14 13.61 1.43
CA ASP A 208 17.53 14.94 1.50
C ASP A 208 16.29 14.97 2.43
N ILE A 209 15.88 13.81 2.98
CA ILE A 209 14.72 13.66 3.86
C ILE A 209 15.20 13.67 5.32
N PRO A 210 14.94 14.73 6.11
CA PRO A 210 15.55 14.90 7.43
C PRO A 210 15.32 13.74 8.39
N CYS A 211 14.12 13.15 8.39
CA CYS A 211 13.77 12.06 9.29
C CYS A 211 14.46 10.73 8.95
N LEU A 212 15.04 10.59 7.76
CA LEU A 212 15.80 9.42 7.32
C LEU A 212 17.31 9.56 7.55
N LEU A 213 17.81 10.75 7.90
CA LEU A 213 19.22 10.97 8.19
C LEU A 213 19.71 10.23 9.44
N GLU A 214 18.81 10.03 10.40
CA GLU A 214 19.09 9.33 11.66
C GLU A 214 18.69 7.84 11.62
N ALA A 215 18.08 7.38 10.52
CA ALA A 215 17.64 5.99 10.37
C ALA A 215 18.86 5.06 10.25
N GLU A 216 18.91 4.02 11.07
CA GLU A 216 20.02 3.05 10.99
C GLU A 216 19.74 1.97 9.95
N ARG A 217 18.49 1.49 9.91
CA ARG A 217 18.06 0.38 9.04
C ARG A 217 16.62 0.59 8.55
N PRO A 218 16.40 1.57 7.66
CA PRO A 218 15.08 1.81 7.13
C PRO A 218 14.57 0.62 6.32
N MET A 219 13.26 0.44 6.34
CA MET A 219 12.56 -0.58 5.57
C MET A 219 11.45 0.07 4.76
N ALA A 220 11.46 -0.14 3.45
CA ALA A 220 10.35 0.23 2.58
C ALA A 220 9.31 -0.88 2.58
N VAL A 221 8.05 -0.46 2.49
CA VAL A 221 6.89 -1.33 2.31
C VAL A 221 6.14 -0.87 1.06
N ALA A 222 5.89 -1.80 0.15
CA ALA A 222 5.18 -1.57 -1.09
C ALA A 222 3.67 -1.77 -0.93
N ARG A 223 2.89 -1.26 -1.89
CA ARG A 223 1.43 -1.36 -1.91
C ARG A 223 0.91 -2.79 -1.93
N ASP A 224 1.65 -3.70 -2.54
CA ASP A 224 1.33 -5.13 -2.57
C ASP A 224 1.64 -5.85 -1.24
N GLY A 225 2.19 -5.14 -0.25
CA GLY A 225 2.59 -5.66 1.05
C GLY A 225 3.96 -6.30 1.07
N SER A 226 4.72 -6.30 -0.03
CA SER A 226 6.14 -6.65 0.00
C SER A 226 6.94 -5.63 0.81
N GLN A 227 8.00 -6.09 1.47
CA GLN A 227 8.82 -5.24 2.33
C GLN A 227 10.30 -5.64 2.26
N GLY A 228 11.18 -4.66 2.43
CA GLY A 228 12.62 -4.89 2.37
C GLY A 228 13.42 -3.75 2.98
N PHE A 229 14.53 -4.08 3.64
CA PHE A 229 15.49 -3.08 4.10
C PHE A 229 16.06 -2.32 2.91
N ILE A 230 16.23 -1.01 3.09
CA ILE A 230 16.71 -0.10 2.06
C ILE A 230 17.96 0.65 2.54
N ASP A 231 18.78 1.08 1.59
CA ASP A 231 19.95 1.92 1.86
C ASP A 231 19.55 3.40 2.02
N CYS A 232 20.10 4.08 3.02
CA CYS A 232 19.82 5.49 3.33
C CYS A 232 20.33 6.48 2.26
N ASP A 233 21.24 6.04 1.37
CA ASP A 233 21.73 6.82 0.23
C ASP A 233 21.04 6.43 -1.10
N GLY A 234 19.91 5.72 -1.03
CA GLY A 234 19.04 5.44 -2.16
C GLY A 234 18.17 6.63 -2.58
N TYR A 235 17.21 6.36 -3.47
CA TYR A 235 16.40 7.39 -4.13
C TYR A 235 14.91 7.04 -4.14
N LEU A 236 14.06 8.07 -4.11
CA LEU A 236 12.64 7.99 -4.51
C LEU A 236 12.51 8.45 -5.96
N GLU A 237 11.96 7.60 -6.83
CA GLU A 237 11.64 7.92 -8.22
C GLU A 237 10.13 8.06 -8.38
N LEU A 238 9.70 9.21 -8.92
CA LEU A 238 8.32 9.40 -9.32
C LEU A 238 8.05 8.66 -10.64
N ARG A 239 7.08 7.73 -10.64
CA ARG A 239 6.61 7.02 -11.84
C ARG A 239 5.09 7.12 -11.97
N GLY A 240 4.64 7.97 -12.88
CA GLY A 240 3.21 8.29 -12.98
C GLY A 240 2.73 8.90 -11.67
N ASN A 241 1.72 8.27 -11.04
CA ASN A 241 1.25 8.64 -9.69
C ASN A 241 1.80 7.74 -8.56
N SER A 242 2.82 6.94 -8.83
CA SER A 242 3.45 6.05 -7.83
C SER A 242 4.86 6.50 -7.50
N ILE A 243 5.37 6.09 -6.33
CA ILE A 243 6.72 6.39 -5.87
C ILE A 243 7.45 5.07 -5.72
N ASP A 244 8.56 4.92 -6.42
CA ASP A 244 9.42 3.75 -6.32
C ASP A 244 10.65 4.08 -5.47
N TYR A 245 11.14 3.10 -4.71
CA TYR A 245 12.49 3.17 -4.15
C TYR A 245 13.50 2.58 -5.14
N LEU A 246 14.66 3.22 -5.27
CA LEU A 246 15.84 2.68 -5.94
C LEU A 246 17.05 2.66 -5.02
N ALA A 247 17.76 1.54 -5.04
CA ALA A 247 19.04 1.41 -4.39
C ALA A 247 20.10 2.32 -5.04
N PRO A 248 21.23 2.63 -4.36
CA PRO A 248 22.31 3.46 -4.89
C PRO A 248 22.91 2.94 -6.20
N ASN A 249 22.79 1.64 -6.47
CA ASN A 249 23.25 1.02 -7.71
C ASN A 249 22.32 1.27 -8.92
N LEU A 250 21.17 1.91 -8.71
CA LEU A 250 20.16 2.29 -9.69
C LEU A 250 19.52 1.11 -10.46
N LYS A 251 19.68 -0.11 -9.94
CA LYS A 251 19.16 -1.35 -10.53
C LYS A 251 18.14 -2.02 -9.63
N ASP A 252 18.48 -2.16 -8.35
CA ASP A 252 17.58 -2.77 -7.37
C ASP A 252 16.49 -1.76 -7.02
N ARG A 253 15.25 -2.24 -6.98
CA ARG A 253 14.08 -1.38 -6.79
C ARG A 253 12.99 -2.07 -5.98
N ILE A 254 12.21 -1.25 -5.30
CA ILE A 254 10.92 -1.63 -4.72
C ILE A 254 9.88 -0.70 -5.36
N GLU A 255 8.92 -1.29 -6.06
CA GLU A 255 7.91 -0.53 -6.81
C GLU A 255 6.74 -0.13 -5.90
N ASP A 256 6.12 1.01 -6.19
CA ASP A 256 4.90 1.50 -5.52
C ASP A 256 4.99 1.45 -3.98
N VAL A 257 6.02 2.10 -3.45
CA VAL A 257 6.29 2.23 -2.02
C VAL A 257 5.21 3.12 -1.38
N VAL A 258 4.49 2.55 -0.42
CA VAL A 258 3.46 3.25 0.36
C VAL A 258 3.99 3.79 1.68
N GLY A 259 5.14 3.30 2.12
CA GLY A 259 5.80 3.90 3.26
C GLY A 259 7.16 3.33 3.60
N ILE A 260 7.83 4.04 4.51
CA ILE A 260 9.14 3.71 5.04
C ILE A 260 9.05 3.71 6.56
N VAL A 261 9.50 2.63 7.19
CA VAL A 261 9.74 2.57 8.63
C VAL A 261 11.22 2.86 8.86
N THR A 262 11.57 3.95 9.55
CA THR A 262 12.99 4.35 9.71
C THR A 262 13.79 3.30 10.46
N ASP A 263 13.21 2.75 11.52
CA ASP A 263 13.82 1.76 12.40
C ASP A 263 12.73 0.78 12.81
N PRO A 264 12.44 -0.23 11.96
CA PRO A 264 11.37 -1.17 12.25
C PRO A 264 11.68 -1.95 13.53
N PRO A 265 10.64 -2.35 14.29
CA PRO A 265 10.84 -3.19 15.44
C PRO A 265 11.44 -4.54 15.02
N GLY A 266 12.17 -5.18 15.94
CA GLY A 266 12.76 -6.50 15.68
C GLY A 266 11.73 -7.63 15.54
N ALA A 267 10.48 -7.40 15.95
CA ALA A 267 9.38 -8.35 15.86
C ALA A 267 8.35 -7.92 14.82
N SER A 268 7.60 -8.88 14.29
CA SER A 268 6.43 -8.70 13.42
C SER A 268 5.29 -9.59 13.89
N ASN A 269 4.04 -9.23 13.59
CA ASN A 269 2.91 -10.12 13.84
C ASN A 269 3.02 -11.43 13.02
N MET A 270 3.79 -11.44 11.93
CA MET A 270 4.15 -12.66 11.20
C MET A 270 4.97 -13.65 12.03
N ASP A 271 5.67 -13.20 13.08
CA ASP A 271 6.46 -14.08 13.94
C ASP A 271 5.58 -15.08 14.69
N THR A 272 4.27 -14.81 14.85
CA THR A 272 3.31 -15.75 15.43
C THR A 272 3.34 -17.13 14.77
N TYR A 273 3.48 -17.21 13.45
CA TYR A 273 3.62 -18.50 12.75
C TYR A 273 4.89 -19.24 13.21
N ASN A 274 6.03 -18.54 13.19
CA ASN A 274 7.34 -19.14 13.48
C ASN A 274 7.44 -19.58 14.94
N ASP A 275 6.95 -18.74 15.86
CA ASP A 275 6.94 -19.05 17.29
C ASP A 275 5.97 -20.18 17.62
N THR A 276 4.78 -20.18 17.01
CA THR A 276 3.83 -21.29 17.15
C THR A 276 4.43 -22.60 16.63
N ALA A 277 5.02 -22.59 15.43
CA ALA A 277 5.68 -23.75 14.84
C ALA A 277 6.82 -24.27 15.74
N HIS A 278 7.62 -23.36 16.29
CA HIS A 278 8.71 -23.69 17.22
C HIS A 278 8.20 -24.42 18.46
N PHE A 279 7.12 -23.95 19.08
CA PHE A 279 6.55 -24.58 20.27
C PHE A 279 5.87 -25.92 19.96
N LEU A 280 5.14 -26.01 18.85
CA LEU A 280 4.52 -27.27 18.42
C LEU A 280 5.55 -28.38 18.14
N ASP A 281 6.70 -28.04 17.57
CA ASP A 281 7.82 -28.97 17.34
C ASP A 281 8.44 -29.50 18.64
N ARG A 282 8.19 -28.83 19.76
CA ARG A 282 8.67 -29.20 21.11
C ARG A 282 7.59 -29.87 21.94
N ASP A 283 6.48 -30.24 21.32
CA ASP A 283 5.30 -30.81 21.97
C ASP A 283 4.66 -29.88 23.01
N GLU A 284 4.88 -28.56 22.91
CA GLU A 284 4.20 -27.56 23.72
C GLU A 284 2.89 -27.15 23.03
N ASN A 285 1.78 -27.15 23.77
CA ASN A 285 0.51 -26.65 23.25
C ASN A 285 0.55 -25.12 23.17
N VAL A 286 -0.01 -24.54 22.12
CA VAL A 286 0.00 -23.10 21.86
C VAL A 286 -1.41 -22.53 21.78
N LEU A 287 -1.66 -21.46 22.53
CA LEU A 287 -2.82 -20.59 22.39
C LEU A 287 -2.38 -19.28 21.73
N VAL A 288 -2.95 -18.98 20.58
CA VAL A 288 -2.79 -17.67 19.92
C VAL A 288 -4.05 -16.86 20.17
N ILE A 289 -3.90 -15.65 20.70
CA ILE A 289 -4.99 -14.70 20.91
C ILE A 289 -4.74 -13.49 20.02
N ILE A 290 -5.67 -13.24 19.11
CA ILE A 290 -5.66 -12.10 18.19
C ILE A 290 -6.66 -11.06 18.72
N LEU A 291 -6.18 -9.84 18.93
CA LEU A 291 -6.97 -8.69 19.39
C LEU A 291 -7.17 -7.73 18.21
N ASP A 292 -8.31 -7.82 17.53
CA ASP A 292 -8.61 -7.04 16.31
C ASP A 292 -8.53 -5.54 16.59
N GLY A 293 -7.80 -4.81 15.73
CA GLY A 293 -7.68 -3.35 15.79
C GLY A 293 -6.93 -2.81 17.02
N PHE A 294 -6.16 -3.62 17.74
CA PHE A 294 -5.46 -3.21 18.97
C PHE A 294 -4.02 -2.75 18.73
N GLY A 295 -3.84 -1.44 18.52
CA GLY A 295 -2.53 -0.81 18.31
C GLY A 295 -1.68 -0.69 19.58
N TYR A 296 -0.35 -0.57 19.41
CA TYR A 296 0.58 -0.48 20.54
C TYR A 296 0.35 0.79 21.38
N HIS A 297 -0.10 1.89 20.77
CA HIS A 297 -0.48 3.10 21.51
C HIS A 297 -1.69 2.88 22.41
N GLN A 298 -2.70 2.11 21.97
CA GLN A 298 -3.84 1.70 22.78
C GLN A 298 -3.39 0.80 23.93
N TYR A 299 -2.49 -0.15 23.69
CA TYR A 299 -1.89 -0.99 24.73
C TYR A 299 -1.24 -0.16 25.84
N VAL A 300 -0.37 0.80 25.48
CA VAL A 300 0.29 1.67 26.45
C VAL A 300 -0.74 2.52 27.21
N HIS A 301 -1.70 3.11 26.51
CA HIS A 301 -2.75 3.93 27.12
C HIS A 301 -3.62 3.12 28.09
N ALA A 302 -4.03 1.92 27.70
CA ALA A 302 -4.88 1.04 28.50
C ALA A 302 -4.19 0.59 29.78
N ILE A 303 -2.90 0.24 29.75
CA ILE A 303 -2.14 -0.11 30.96
C ILE A 303 -2.02 1.10 31.90
N GLN A 304 -1.64 2.26 31.36
CA GLN A 304 -1.50 3.48 32.16
C GLN A 304 -2.82 3.92 32.81
N GLY A 305 -3.94 3.70 32.11
CA GLY A 305 -5.29 3.98 32.60
C GLY A 305 -5.92 2.88 33.46
N GLY A 306 -5.24 1.75 33.68
CA GLY A 306 -5.80 0.62 34.43
C GLY A 306 -6.95 -0.12 33.72
N TYR A 307 -7.00 -0.03 32.39
CA TYR A 307 -7.95 -0.74 31.52
C TYR A 307 -7.44 -2.10 31.08
N ALA A 308 -6.15 -2.43 31.23
CA ALA A 308 -5.62 -3.74 30.84
C ALA A 308 -4.86 -4.43 31.99
N PRO A 309 -5.55 -4.82 33.08
CA PRO A 309 -4.91 -5.34 34.29
C PRO A 309 -4.12 -6.65 34.07
N LEU A 310 -4.60 -7.59 33.24
CA LEU A 310 -3.83 -8.79 32.93
C LEU A 310 -2.59 -8.43 32.11
N LEU A 311 -2.77 -7.73 30.99
CA LEU A 311 -1.67 -7.38 30.09
C LEU A 311 -0.62 -6.50 30.77
N GLY A 312 -1.00 -5.68 31.76
CA GLY A 312 -0.09 -4.90 32.60
C GLY A 312 0.59 -5.70 33.72
N SER A 313 0.14 -6.92 34.02
CA SER A 313 0.70 -7.79 35.05
C SER A 313 1.75 -8.80 34.53
N ILE A 314 1.75 -9.04 33.22
CA ILE A 314 2.71 -9.92 32.53
C ILE A 314 3.90 -9.11 31.98
N ALA A 315 4.85 -9.78 31.34
CA ALA A 315 5.99 -9.10 30.73
C ALA A 315 5.50 -8.05 29.71
N PRO A 316 6.10 -6.85 29.66
CA PRO A 316 5.70 -5.82 28.71
C PRO A 316 5.72 -6.32 27.28
N ALA A 317 4.72 -5.91 26.49
CA ALA A 317 4.65 -6.24 25.08
C ALA A 317 5.89 -5.70 24.34
N ASN A 318 6.44 -6.52 23.46
CA ASN A 318 7.33 -6.02 22.43
C ASN A 318 6.48 -5.25 21.41
N LYS A 319 7.06 -4.21 20.82
CA LYS A 319 6.50 -3.63 19.60
C LYS A 319 6.71 -4.62 18.47
N ALA A 320 5.68 -4.87 17.68
CA ALA A 320 5.77 -5.64 16.46
C ALA A 320 5.22 -4.82 15.28
N LEU A 321 5.77 -5.04 14.10
CA LEU A 321 5.26 -4.46 12.86
C LEU A 321 4.20 -5.38 12.24
N SER A 322 3.04 -4.82 11.92
CA SER A 322 2.02 -5.45 11.09
C SER A 322 2.33 -5.32 9.59
N VAL A 323 1.44 -5.81 8.73
CA VAL A 323 1.58 -5.81 7.28
C VAL A 323 0.71 -4.73 6.65
N TYR A 324 1.10 -4.29 5.45
CA TYR A 324 0.26 -3.40 4.64
C TYR A 324 -0.57 -4.22 3.63
N THR A 325 -1.87 -3.96 3.46
CA THR A 325 -2.67 -2.92 4.13
C THR A 325 -3.08 -3.36 5.55
N PRO A 326 -2.99 -2.50 6.59
CA PRO A 326 -3.29 -2.89 7.97
C PRO A 326 -4.81 -3.01 8.19
N VAL A 327 -5.35 -4.15 7.78
CA VAL A 327 -6.76 -4.54 7.91
C VAL A 327 -6.87 -6.00 8.32
N THR A 328 -7.99 -6.37 8.94
CA THR A 328 -8.22 -7.69 9.55
C THR A 328 -7.78 -8.87 8.70
N ASN A 329 -8.30 -8.99 7.47
CA ASN A 329 -7.97 -10.13 6.60
C ASN A 329 -6.46 -10.25 6.34
N ALA A 330 -5.78 -9.15 6.01
CA ALA A 330 -4.36 -9.14 5.69
C ALA A 330 -3.51 -9.43 6.94
N GLY A 331 -3.84 -8.79 8.07
CA GLY A 331 -3.14 -8.99 9.34
C GLY A 331 -3.31 -10.41 9.90
N VAL A 332 -4.54 -10.96 9.90
CA VAL A 332 -4.78 -12.35 10.31
C VAL A 332 -4.10 -13.34 9.37
N ALA A 333 -4.14 -13.11 8.05
CA ALA A 333 -3.43 -13.97 7.10
C ALA A 333 -1.92 -13.96 7.37
N ALA A 334 -1.34 -12.78 7.64
CA ALA A 334 0.08 -12.65 7.99
C ALA A 334 0.44 -13.37 9.30
N ILE A 335 -0.38 -13.22 10.35
CA ILE A 335 -0.23 -13.94 11.62
C ILE A 335 -0.25 -15.45 11.41
N LEU A 336 -1.21 -15.96 10.63
CA LEU A 336 -1.44 -17.39 10.47
C LEU A 336 -0.51 -18.06 9.46
N THR A 337 0.15 -17.30 8.57
CA THR A 337 1.05 -17.86 7.55
C THR A 337 2.52 -17.52 7.78
N GLY A 338 2.79 -16.47 8.57
CA GLY A 338 4.14 -15.91 8.73
C GLY A 338 4.67 -15.25 7.46
N ARG A 339 3.78 -14.88 6.53
CA ARG A 339 4.13 -14.36 5.20
C ARG A 339 3.44 -13.01 4.93
N PRO A 340 4.09 -12.08 4.22
CA PRO A 340 3.48 -10.82 3.84
C PRO A 340 2.36 -11.03 2.79
N PRO A 341 1.46 -10.05 2.60
CA PRO A 341 0.41 -10.12 1.59
C PRO A 341 0.86 -10.46 0.17
N SER A 342 2.02 -9.96 -0.26
CA SER A 342 2.64 -10.29 -1.55
C SER A 342 2.97 -11.78 -1.75
N GLU A 343 3.11 -12.54 -0.66
CA GLU A 343 3.33 -13.98 -0.68
C GLU A 343 2.07 -14.78 -0.31
N ASN A 344 1.29 -14.33 0.67
CA ASN A 344 0.12 -15.04 1.15
C ASN A 344 -1.15 -14.80 0.31
N GLY A 345 -1.17 -13.74 -0.52
CA GLY A 345 -2.25 -13.40 -1.46
C GLY A 345 -3.41 -12.60 -0.88
N VAL A 346 -3.40 -12.25 0.41
CA VAL A 346 -4.47 -11.53 1.10
C VAL A 346 -4.04 -10.09 1.36
N HIS A 347 -4.42 -9.19 0.44
CA HIS A 347 -4.00 -7.78 0.46
C HIS A 347 -4.99 -6.86 1.18
N THR A 348 -6.28 -7.14 1.07
CA THR A 348 -7.37 -6.31 1.58
C THR A 348 -8.47 -7.18 2.20
N ARG A 349 -9.56 -6.55 2.66
CA ARG A 349 -10.76 -7.24 3.15
C ARG A 349 -11.53 -8.00 2.06
N LYS A 350 -11.13 -7.89 0.78
CA LYS A 350 -11.82 -8.53 -0.36
C LYS A 350 -11.33 -9.95 -0.60
N GLU A 351 -10.10 -10.26 -0.21
CA GLU A 351 -9.48 -11.55 -0.39
C GLU A 351 -9.73 -12.43 0.84
N MET A 352 -10.12 -13.69 0.61
CA MET A 352 -10.28 -14.70 1.65
C MET A 352 -9.41 -15.93 1.41
N ASP A 353 -8.98 -16.16 0.17
CA ASP A 353 -8.19 -17.33 -0.20
C ASP A 353 -6.70 -17.09 0.10
N VAL A 354 -6.14 -17.92 0.97
CA VAL A 354 -4.71 -17.89 1.32
C VAL A 354 -3.94 -18.78 0.36
N LEU A 355 -2.86 -18.26 -0.23
CA LEU A 355 -2.08 -18.94 -1.28
C LEU A 355 -0.97 -19.86 -0.74
N VAL A 356 -0.69 -19.78 0.56
CA VAL A 356 0.36 -20.54 1.24
C VAL A 356 -0.23 -21.28 2.45
N PRO A 357 0.35 -22.43 2.87
CA PRO A 357 -0.14 -23.14 4.04
C PRO A 357 -0.11 -22.29 5.31
N SER A 358 -1.18 -22.37 6.10
CA SER A 358 -1.24 -21.71 7.40
C SER A 358 -0.57 -22.56 8.49
N ILE A 359 -0.51 -22.01 9.71
CA ILE A 359 -0.07 -22.73 10.90
C ILE A 359 -0.94 -23.97 11.20
N PHE A 360 -2.18 -23.99 10.73
CA PHE A 360 -3.06 -25.16 10.80
C PHE A 360 -2.60 -26.25 9.83
N GLY A 361 -2.19 -25.88 8.61
CA GLY A 361 -1.52 -26.80 7.68
C GLY A 361 -0.26 -27.40 8.31
N TYR A 362 0.58 -26.57 8.92
CA TYR A 362 1.80 -27.00 9.62
C TYR A 362 1.53 -27.98 10.77
N ALA A 363 0.50 -27.70 11.59
CA ALA A 363 0.05 -28.56 12.68
C ALA A 363 -0.46 -29.92 12.16
N ASN A 364 -1.29 -29.91 11.13
CA ASN A 364 -1.85 -31.12 10.51
C ASN A 364 -0.76 -32.06 9.98
N GLU A 365 0.28 -31.52 9.31
CA GLU A 365 1.41 -32.31 8.81
C GLU A 365 2.18 -33.04 9.92
N ARG A 366 2.11 -32.53 11.16
CA ARG A 366 2.74 -33.13 12.35
C ARG A 366 1.78 -33.98 13.17
N GLY A 367 0.55 -34.20 12.68
CA GLY A 367 -0.49 -34.93 13.41
C GLY A 367 -0.94 -34.22 14.68
N LYS A 368 -0.79 -32.89 14.74
CA LYS A 368 -1.24 -32.04 15.86
C LYS A 368 -2.69 -31.63 15.63
N THR A 369 -3.50 -31.64 16.69
CA THR A 369 -4.89 -31.19 16.62
C THR A 369 -4.96 -29.68 16.79
N SER A 370 -5.81 -29.02 16.00
CA SER A 370 -5.95 -27.58 16.04
C SER A 370 -7.40 -27.09 15.92
N VAL A 371 -7.68 -25.91 16.46
CA VAL A 371 -8.98 -25.24 16.33
C VAL A 371 -8.81 -23.73 16.21
N MET A 372 -9.73 -23.09 15.49
CA MET A 372 -9.89 -21.64 15.45
C MET A 372 -11.28 -21.29 15.97
N VAL A 373 -11.36 -20.38 16.94
CA VAL A 373 -12.61 -19.84 17.49
C VAL A 373 -12.74 -18.41 17.00
N GLU A 374 -13.84 -18.13 16.33
CA GLU A 374 -14.04 -16.90 15.56
C GLU A 374 -15.45 -16.35 15.81
N GLY A 375 -15.68 -15.10 15.41
CA GLY A 375 -16.97 -14.43 15.40
C GLY A 375 -18.01 -15.10 14.46
N ASN A 376 -18.99 -14.33 14.03
CA ASN A 376 -20.15 -14.85 13.31
C ASN A 376 -19.88 -15.11 11.82
N ILE A 377 -18.75 -14.64 11.29
CA ILE A 377 -18.38 -14.76 9.90
C ILE A 377 -16.98 -15.37 9.75
N LYS A 378 -16.81 -16.15 8.68
CA LYS A 378 -15.50 -16.66 8.27
C LYS A 378 -14.74 -15.55 7.55
N ILE A 379 -13.54 -15.22 8.03
CA ILE A 379 -12.70 -14.16 7.44
C ILE A 379 -11.68 -14.71 6.40
N LEU A 380 -11.25 -15.96 6.54
CA LEU A 380 -10.27 -16.60 5.64
C LEU A 380 -10.66 -18.05 5.32
N ASN A 381 -10.28 -18.51 4.13
CA ASN A 381 -10.35 -19.92 3.73
C ASN A 381 -9.04 -20.62 4.12
N LEU A 382 -9.12 -21.44 5.17
CA LEU A 382 -8.00 -22.15 5.80
C LEU A 382 -8.17 -23.68 5.64
N GLU A 383 -7.16 -24.43 6.06
CA GLU A 383 -7.18 -25.90 6.06
C GLU A 383 -8.14 -26.50 7.10
N ILE A 384 -8.66 -25.69 8.01
CA ILE A 384 -9.68 -26.05 9.00
C ILE A 384 -10.90 -25.14 8.86
N GLU A 385 -12.07 -25.63 9.30
CA GLU A 385 -13.25 -24.78 9.44
C GLU A 385 -13.27 -24.14 10.84
N PRO A 386 -13.40 -22.80 10.95
CA PRO A 386 -13.47 -22.13 12.23
C PRO A 386 -14.79 -22.43 12.95
N VAL A 387 -14.73 -22.45 14.28
CA VAL A 387 -15.91 -22.50 15.14
C VAL A 387 -16.49 -21.10 15.24
N LEU A 388 -17.55 -20.84 14.49
CA LEU A 388 -18.22 -19.54 14.42
C LEU A 388 -19.18 -19.32 15.58
N ASN A 389 -19.21 -18.10 16.10
CA ASN A 389 -20.04 -17.68 17.23
C ASN A 389 -20.91 -16.47 16.87
N ILE A 390 -22.20 -16.56 17.16
CA ILE A 390 -23.16 -15.47 16.97
C ILE A 390 -23.41 -14.76 18.31
N ASP A 391 -23.77 -13.48 18.27
CA ASP A 391 -24.21 -12.70 19.43
C ASP A 391 -25.58 -13.23 19.90
N LYS A 392 -25.56 -14.13 20.90
CA LYS A 392 -26.76 -14.83 21.38
C LYS A 392 -27.55 -13.95 22.33
N ASN A 393 -26.85 -13.13 23.12
CA ASN A 393 -27.45 -12.28 24.13
C ASN A 393 -27.86 -10.89 23.59
N LYS A 394 -27.49 -10.56 22.35
CA LYS A 394 -27.76 -9.30 21.64
C LYS A 394 -27.13 -8.10 22.32
N ASN A 395 -25.94 -8.26 22.89
CA ASN A 395 -25.21 -7.18 23.55
C ASN A 395 -24.42 -6.30 22.57
N GLY A 396 -24.42 -6.65 21.27
CA GLY A 396 -23.73 -5.91 20.21
C GLY A 396 -22.27 -6.34 20.03
N SER A 397 -21.87 -7.51 20.53
CA SER A 397 -20.54 -8.10 20.39
C SER A 397 -20.65 -9.62 20.39
N THR A 398 -19.63 -10.30 19.88
CA THR A 398 -19.53 -11.77 19.95
C THR A 398 -18.43 -12.25 20.90
N ASP A 399 -17.66 -11.32 21.49
CA ASP A 399 -16.45 -11.66 22.24
C ASP A 399 -16.75 -12.56 23.47
N ASP A 400 -17.89 -12.37 24.15
CA ASP A 400 -18.24 -13.25 25.27
C ASP A 400 -18.65 -14.65 24.81
N GLU A 401 -19.35 -14.79 23.68
CA GLU A 401 -19.59 -16.10 23.09
C GLU A 401 -18.32 -16.77 22.57
N ILE A 402 -17.38 -16.01 22.00
CA ILE A 402 -16.06 -16.49 21.57
C ILE A 402 -15.29 -17.01 22.78
N ARG A 403 -15.21 -16.25 23.87
CA ARG A 403 -14.57 -16.68 25.11
C ARG A 403 -15.23 -17.95 25.65
N ASP A 404 -16.55 -17.97 25.80
CA ASP A 404 -17.27 -19.09 26.38
C ASP A 404 -17.07 -20.36 25.55
N LYS A 405 -17.11 -20.23 24.21
CA LYS A 405 -16.86 -21.34 23.31
C LYS A 405 -15.42 -21.83 23.40
N ALA A 406 -14.44 -20.92 23.43
CA ALA A 406 -13.04 -21.28 23.58
C ALA A 406 -12.78 -22.05 24.87
N LEU A 407 -13.33 -21.58 26.01
CA LEU A 407 -13.25 -22.28 27.29
C LEU A 407 -13.93 -23.66 27.25
N GLU A 408 -15.12 -23.76 26.65
CA GLU A 408 -15.87 -25.03 26.52
C GLU A 408 -15.06 -26.09 25.77
N ILE A 409 -14.38 -25.71 24.68
CA ILE A 409 -13.68 -26.65 23.81
C ILE A 409 -12.20 -26.85 24.17
N MET A 410 -11.65 -26.00 25.05
CA MET A 410 -10.26 -26.09 25.51
C MET A 410 -9.96 -27.46 26.14
N ASP A 411 -10.93 -28.02 26.87
CA ASP A 411 -10.84 -29.33 27.53
C ASP A 411 -10.72 -30.51 26.54
N ASN A 412 -10.91 -30.30 25.23
CA ASN A 412 -10.70 -31.32 24.21
C ASN A 412 -9.21 -31.63 23.94
N GLY A 413 -8.27 -30.88 24.54
CA GLY A 413 -6.84 -31.16 24.47
C GLY A 413 -6.21 -30.83 23.11
N TYR A 414 -6.58 -29.69 22.51
CA TYR A 414 -5.95 -29.20 21.28
C TYR A 414 -4.48 -28.86 21.49
N ASN A 415 -3.64 -29.15 20.49
CA ASN A 415 -2.26 -28.69 20.49
C ASN A 415 -2.13 -27.22 20.07
N LEU A 416 -3.03 -26.76 19.20
CA LEU A 416 -3.09 -25.36 18.77
C LEU A 416 -4.53 -24.84 18.89
N MET A 417 -4.72 -23.76 19.62
CA MET A 417 -5.97 -23.00 19.63
C MET A 417 -5.68 -21.58 19.18
N VAL A 418 -6.46 -21.07 18.23
CA VAL A 418 -6.46 -19.65 17.85
C VAL A 418 -7.80 -19.04 18.25
N VAL A 419 -7.77 -17.93 18.96
CA VAL A 419 -8.97 -17.17 19.36
C VAL A 419 -8.85 -15.74 18.85
N HIS A 420 -9.87 -15.27 18.16
CA HIS A 420 -9.88 -13.93 17.56
C HIS A 420 -11.02 -13.10 18.15
N PHE A 421 -10.69 -12.01 18.84
CA PHE A 421 -11.66 -11.09 19.45
C PHE A 421 -11.79 -9.82 18.61
N HIS A 422 -13.03 -9.34 18.42
CA HIS A 422 -13.39 -8.26 17.48
C HIS A 422 -13.78 -6.97 18.18
N GLY A 423 -14.16 -7.06 19.47
CA GLY A 423 -14.86 -5.97 20.12
C GLY A 423 -14.05 -4.67 20.23
N ILE A 424 -12.71 -4.75 20.28
CA ILE A 424 -11.83 -3.56 20.34
C ILE A 424 -11.97 -2.76 19.03
N ASP A 425 -11.84 -3.39 17.87
CA ASP A 425 -12.02 -2.77 16.56
C ASP A 425 -13.44 -2.19 16.41
N ASP A 426 -14.48 -2.98 16.70
CA ASP A 426 -15.88 -2.55 16.62
C ASP A 426 -16.16 -1.27 17.44
N SER A 427 -15.64 -1.24 18.68
CA SER A 427 -15.78 -0.08 19.57
C SER A 427 -14.93 1.10 19.08
N GLY A 428 -13.73 0.83 18.60
CA GLY A 428 -12.81 1.81 18.04
C GLY A 428 -13.43 2.53 16.85
N HIS A 429 -14.00 1.80 15.89
CA HIS A 429 -14.74 2.36 14.77
C HIS A 429 -15.92 3.24 15.23
N SER A 430 -16.68 2.77 16.22
CA SER A 430 -17.88 3.47 16.70
C SER A 430 -17.60 4.75 17.49
N TYR A 431 -16.48 4.82 18.22
CA TYR A 431 -16.26 5.86 19.23
C TYR A 431 -14.89 6.54 19.19
N GLY A 432 -13.91 5.97 18.48
CA GLY A 432 -12.52 6.39 18.49
C GLY A 432 -11.61 5.39 19.20
N ASP A 433 -10.39 5.26 18.70
CA ASP A 433 -9.33 4.36 19.19
C ASP A 433 -9.00 4.54 20.68
N LEU A 434 -9.01 5.79 21.18
CA LEU A 434 -8.72 6.13 22.57
C LEU A 434 -9.94 6.61 23.39
N SER A 435 -11.16 6.39 22.88
CA SER A 435 -12.38 6.77 23.60
C SER A 435 -12.54 5.99 24.91
N SER A 436 -13.30 6.53 25.88
CA SER A 436 -13.57 5.82 27.13
C SER A 436 -14.37 4.53 26.91
N GLN A 437 -15.22 4.48 25.89
CA GLN A 437 -15.94 3.28 25.46
C GLN A 437 -14.98 2.21 24.96
N THR A 438 -14.02 2.56 24.09
CA THR A 438 -13.00 1.65 23.60
C THR A 438 -12.08 1.17 24.71
N MET A 439 -11.73 2.04 25.66
CA MET A 439 -10.96 1.63 26.84
C MET A 439 -11.73 0.66 27.76
N GLU A 440 -13.03 0.87 27.98
CA GLU A 440 -13.87 -0.09 28.72
C GLU A 440 -13.98 -1.43 27.99
N ARG A 441 -14.06 -1.38 26.66
CA ARG A 441 -14.04 -2.57 25.82
C ARG A 441 -12.72 -3.32 25.94
N ILE A 442 -11.58 -2.64 25.88
CA ILE A 442 -10.26 -3.23 26.13
C ILE A 442 -10.22 -3.89 27.51
N ARG A 443 -10.79 -3.29 28.55
CA ARG A 443 -10.90 -3.92 29.88
C ARG A 443 -11.71 -5.21 29.88
N THR A 444 -12.82 -5.19 29.16
CA THR A 444 -13.68 -6.37 29.03
C THR A 444 -12.94 -7.49 28.31
N THR A 445 -12.31 -7.19 27.16
CA THR A 445 -11.53 -8.14 26.38
C THR A 445 -10.29 -8.64 27.15
N ASP A 446 -9.56 -7.78 27.88
CA ASP A 446 -8.46 -8.18 28.78
C ASP A 446 -8.91 -9.19 29.84
N GLY A 447 -10.14 -9.04 30.35
CA GLY A 447 -10.79 -10.03 31.22
C GLY A 447 -11.00 -11.38 30.53
N TYR A 448 -11.39 -11.40 29.26
CA TYR A 448 -11.54 -12.64 28.48
C TYR A 448 -10.19 -13.29 28.18
N VAL A 449 -9.18 -12.49 27.82
CA VAL A 449 -7.79 -12.96 27.68
C VAL A 449 -7.34 -13.62 28.99
N LYS A 450 -7.65 -13.01 30.14
CA LYS A 450 -7.30 -13.57 31.45
C LYS A 450 -7.93 -14.93 31.69
N ASP A 451 -9.22 -15.08 31.38
CA ASP A 451 -9.93 -16.34 31.55
C ASP A 451 -9.26 -17.46 30.72
N LEU A 452 -8.88 -17.15 29.47
CA LEU A 452 -8.19 -18.11 28.59
C LEU A 452 -6.77 -18.44 29.06
N VAL A 453 -5.95 -17.42 29.36
CA VAL A 453 -4.57 -17.60 29.85
C VAL A 453 -4.55 -18.38 31.16
N SER A 454 -5.53 -18.15 32.03
CA SER A 454 -5.62 -18.83 33.34
C SER A 454 -5.94 -20.33 33.20
N ARG A 455 -6.52 -20.75 32.07
CA ARG A 455 -6.98 -22.13 31.83
C ARG A 455 -6.06 -22.91 30.90
N TRP A 456 -5.39 -22.23 29.98
CA TRP A 456 -4.50 -22.86 29.01
C TRP A 456 -3.26 -23.49 29.68
N SER A 457 -2.91 -24.71 29.27
CA SER A 457 -1.68 -25.37 29.69
C SER A 457 -0.71 -25.43 28.51
N GLY A 458 0.25 -24.51 28.50
CA GLY A 458 1.23 -24.36 27.43
C GLY A 458 1.59 -22.90 27.16
N LYS A 459 2.10 -22.62 25.96
CA LYS A 459 2.49 -21.28 25.53
C LYS A 459 1.28 -20.46 25.10
N VAL A 460 1.32 -19.16 25.39
CA VAL A 460 0.35 -18.20 24.90
C VAL A 460 1.08 -17.12 24.10
N ILE A 461 0.58 -16.83 22.90
CA ILE A 461 1.00 -15.70 22.07
C ILE A 461 -0.19 -14.74 21.97
N ILE A 462 0.01 -13.47 22.34
CA ILE A 462 -1.01 -12.42 22.26
C ILE A 462 -0.49 -11.33 21.33
N THR A 463 -1.23 -11.04 20.26
CA THR A 463 -0.89 -10.00 19.29
C THR A 463 -2.14 -9.35 18.72
N ALA A 464 -1.96 -8.31 17.92
CA ALA A 464 -2.99 -7.76 17.04
C ALA A 464 -2.63 -7.96 15.57
N ASP A 465 -3.65 -7.97 14.74
CA ASP A 465 -3.60 -7.99 13.28
C ASP A 465 -3.32 -6.60 12.71
N HIS A 466 -3.87 -5.54 13.28
CA HIS A 466 -3.54 -4.14 13.02
C HIS A 466 -3.86 -3.28 14.24
N GLY A 467 -3.49 -2.00 14.18
CA GLY A 467 -3.96 -0.99 15.11
C GLY A 467 -5.04 -0.09 14.50
N MET A 468 -5.22 1.09 15.09
CA MET A 468 -6.29 2.02 14.72
C MET A 468 -5.91 3.46 15.08
N HIS A 469 -6.30 4.42 14.26
CA HIS A 469 -6.12 5.84 14.51
C HIS A 469 -7.45 6.58 14.71
N SER A 470 -7.39 7.75 15.36
CA SER A 470 -8.55 8.62 15.53
C SER A 470 -8.95 9.32 14.23
N THR A 471 -10.25 9.48 14.01
CA THR A 471 -10.85 10.33 12.99
C THR A 471 -11.86 11.31 13.61
N SER A 472 -12.51 12.16 12.81
CA SER A 472 -13.56 13.05 13.31
C SER A 472 -14.87 12.34 13.69
N GLU A 473 -15.11 11.13 13.18
CA GLU A 473 -16.37 10.38 13.38
C GLU A 473 -16.20 9.11 14.24
N GLY A 474 -14.99 8.81 14.70
CA GLY A 474 -14.67 7.60 15.45
C GLY A 474 -13.22 7.20 15.22
N GLY A 475 -12.98 5.91 15.01
CA GLY A 475 -11.67 5.36 14.65
C GLY A 475 -11.67 4.79 13.25
N SER A 476 -10.51 4.74 12.62
CA SER A 476 -10.30 4.09 11.32
C SER A 476 -8.94 3.42 11.30
N HIS A 477 -8.71 2.59 10.30
CA HIS A 477 -7.43 1.97 10.03
C HIS A 477 -7.27 1.69 8.53
N GLY A 478 -6.17 1.07 8.13
CA GLY A 478 -5.85 0.78 6.74
C GLY A 478 -4.86 1.75 6.11
N GLU A 479 -4.26 2.63 6.91
CA GLU A 479 -3.28 3.62 6.45
C GLU A 479 -1.87 3.19 6.87
N PHE A 480 -0.85 3.55 6.08
CA PHE A 480 0.54 3.32 6.47
C PHE A 480 0.95 4.35 7.52
N ARG A 481 0.57 4.11 8.78
CA ARG A 481 0.85 5.01 9.90
C ARG A 481 1.18 4.25 11.17
N TYR A 482 1.86 4.91 12.10
CA TYR A 482 2.32 4.34 13.36
C TYR A 482 1.20 3.62 14.13
N GLU A 483 0.04 4.27 14.25
CA GLU A 483 -1.10 3.79 15.02
C GLU A 483 -1.71 2.51 14.44
N ASP A 484 -1.64 2.33 13.12
CA ASP A 484 -2.21 1.17 12.40
C ASP A 484 -1.18 0.03 12.26
N MET A 485 0.10 0.37 12.11
CA MET A 485 1.17 -0.57 11.76
C MET A 485 1.90 -1.16 12.97
N ILE A 486 1.96 -0.47 14.12
CA ILE A 486 2.69 -0.95 15.30
C ILE A 486 1.72 -1.58 16.30
N VAL A 487 1.88 -2.87 16.54
CA VAL A 487 1.00 -3.70 17.38
C VAL A 487 1.75 -4.28 18.59
N PRO A 488 1.06 -4.63 19.69
CA PRO A 488 1.69 -5.35 20.80
C PRO A 488 1.94 -6.81 20.43
N TYR A 489 3.06 -7.35 20.89
CA TYR A 489 3.40 -8.76 20.74
C TYR A 489 3.92 -9.33 22.07
N ILE A 490 3.25 -10.34 22.61
CA ILE A 490 3.54 -10.92 23.91
C ILE A 490 3.62 -12.44 23.78
N ILE A 491 4.62 -13.04 24.42
CA ILE A 491 4.68 -14.48 24.67
C ILE A 491 4.73 -14.70 26.18
N CYS A 492 3.84 -15.55 26.69
CA CYS A 492 3.80 -15.94 28.10
C CYS A 492 3.43 -17.42 28.27
N GLU A 493 3.45 -17.88 29.51
CA GLU A 493 2.92 -19.20 29.89
C GLU A 493 1.45 -19.05 30.29
N GLY A 494 0.64 -20.04 29.93
CA GLY A 494 -0.66 -20.25 30.56
C GLY A 494 -0.49 -20.79 31.97
N ASP A 495 -1.39 -20.42 32.88
CA ASP A 495 -1.32 -20.86 34.28
C ASP A 495 -1.66 -22.36 34.43
N GLY A 496 -2.41 -22.92 33.48
CA GLY A 496 -3.04 -24.24 33.58
C GLY A 496 -4.14 -24.31 34.66
N GLU A 497 -4.89 -25.40 34.68
CA GLU A 497 -5.79 -25.66 35.81
C GLU A 497 -4.99 -25.72 37.12
N LYS A 498 -5.24 -24.77 38.04
CA LYS A 498 -4.73 -24.82 39.42
C LYS A 498 -5.61 -25.68 40.32
#